data_AF-A0A3S9F462-F1
#
_entry.id   AF-A0A3S9F462-F1
#
_cell.length_a   1.000
_cell.length_b   1.000
_cell.length_c   1.000
_cell.angle_alpha   90.00
_cell.angle_beta   90.00
_cell.angle_gamma   90.00
#
_symmetry.space_group_name_H-M   'P 1'
#
loop_
_entity.id
_entity.type
_entity.pdbx_description
1 polymer ?
#
loop_
_entity_poly.entity_id
_entity_poly.type
_entity_poly.pdbx_seq_one_letter_code
_entity_poly.pdbx_strand_id
1 'polypeptide(L)'
;MSPIVTAILVASNLGLIFLLMTVPLGLRTVRFSRVVAMDRQRLWQALWPLGSDAGWSGEILSAQPLDEEGVARIMLSWEGRDGKPIERRARFEDVVEGSRFTMRVIEDTALDGSFWKDYGETAELVSEGSGTRVTLSRTDRYRGVAFLVFRYFAMRRELSKLQRWARTGQYRKGGWFEHPLSQVGFAVLSALILWPFFGFHLGGLALAAILTSVVALHELGHMAAFRLTGHRRARMIFIPLLGGIAIGGRPYNSRFEVAFVALMGAGFSAFLVPIVIAASVLAGNEGHKAAAALLAALAGCVALFNIANLVPVWKFDGGQVLRQICPGPVVLALASFSLLSAFLALGWRAGFSSGFLLAAGAVFSILSLLTVGSGVKPRHELEPIGTVDRFVIAGALLAVFAIHGCGVLWASAQLI
;
A
#
# COMPACT_ATOMS: atom_id res chain seq x y z
N MET A 1 -27.23 -17.10 -0.38
CA MET A 1 -26.67 -17.29 -1.74
C MET A 1 -26.40 -18.77 -1.97
N SER A 2 -26.52 -19.28 -3.20
CA SER A 2 -26.19 -20.68 -3.50
C SER A 2 -24.70 -20.96 -3.24
N PRO A 3 -24.33 -22.15 -2.73
CA PRO A 3 -22.93 -22.56 -2.58
C PRO A 3 -22.13 -22.44 -3.89
N ILE A 4 -22.78 -22.69 -5.03
CA ILE A 4 -22.16 -22.58 -6.36
C ILE A 4 -21.81 -21.13 -6.69
N VAL A 5 -22.75 -20.20 -6.45
CA VAL A 5 -22.51 -18.76 -6.67
C VAL A 5 -21.37 -18.26 -5.78
N THR A 6 -21.35 -18.71 -4.52
CA THR A 6 -20.29 -18.35 -3.57
C THR A 6 -18.92 -18.90 -4.03
N ALA A 7 -18.88 -20.15 -4.48
CA ALA A 7 -17.66 -20.77 -5.00
C ALA A 7 -17.15 -20.05 -6.26
N ILE A 8 -18.04 -19.69 -7.19
CA ILE A 8 -17.70 -18.92 -8.38
C ILE A 8 -17.13 -17.55 -7.99
N LEU A 9 -17.79 -16.82 -7.09
CA LEU A 9 -17.31 -15.50 -6.64
C LEU A 9 -15.93 -15.58 -5.98
N VAL A 10 -15.71 -16.57 -5.11
CA VAL A 10 -14.41 -16.80 -4.47
C VAL A 10 -13.35 -17.15 -5.51
N ALA A 11 -13.64 -18.08 -6.42
CA ALA A 11 -12.70 -18.48 -7.47
C ALA A 11 -12.36 -17.32 -8.41
N SER A 12 -13.35 -16.53 -8.82
CA SER A 12 -13.15 -15.33 -9.65
C SER A 12 -12.30 -14.28 -8.94
N ASN A 13 -12.54 -14.04 -7.64
CA ASN A 13 -11.75 -13.08 -6.88
C ASN A 13 -10.29 -13.56 -6.69
N LEU A 14 -10.09 -14.82 -6.33
CA LEU A 14 -8.73 -15.40 -6.23
C LEU A 14 -8.01 -15.38 -7.59
N GLY A 15 -8.70 -15.69 -8.68
CA GLY A 15 -8.18 -15.59 -10.04
C GLY A 15 -7.80 -14.17 -10.43
N LEU A 16 -8.61 -13.18 -10.05
CA LEU A 16 -8.31 -11.76 -10.26
C LEU A 16 -7.08 -11.31 -9.46
N ILE A 17 -6.98 -11.69 -8.18
CA ILE A 17 -5.80 -11.40 -7.35
C ILE A 17 -4.55 -12.03 -7.97
N PHE A 18 -4.64 -13.27 -8.43
CA PHE A 18 -3.53 -13.95 -9.12
C PHE A 18 -3.10 -13.18 -10.38
N LEU A 19 -4.07 -12.77 -11.22
CA LEU A 19 -3.81 -12.00 -12.43
C LEU A 19 -3.18 -10.63 -12.12
N LEU A 20 -3.65 -9.94 -11.09
CA LEU A 20 -3.16 -8.62 -10.73
C LEU A 20 -1.78 -8.67 -10.08
N MET A 21 -1.48 -9.70 -9.27
CA MET A 21 -0.31 -9.67 -8.37
C MET A 21 0.78 -10.68 -8.73
N THR A 22 0.45 -11.83 -9.32
CA THR A 22 1.39 -12.96 -9.39
C THR A 22 1.64 -13.51 -10.80
N VAL A 23 0.72 -13.28 -11.75
CA VAL A 23 0.85 -13.83 -13.11
C VAL A 23 2.20 -13.44 -13.74
N PRO A 24 2.99 -14.41 -14.27
CA PRO A 24 4.31 -14.12 -14.80
C PRO A 24 4.21 -13.50 -16.20
N LEU A 25 4.16 -12.17 -16.29
CA LEU A 25 4.08 -11.46 -17.57
C LEU A 25 5.40 -11.46 -18.34
N GLY A 26 6.51 -11.75 -17.65
CA GLY A 26 7.86 -11.82 -18.22
C GLY A 26 8.45 -10.43 -18.48
N LEU A 27 9.43 -10.37 -19.37
CA LEU A 27 10.06 -9.11 -19.79
C LEU A 27 9.08 -8.31 -20.65
N ARG A 28 8.79 -7.07 -20.28
CA ARG A 28 7.93 -6.16 -21.04
C ARG A 28 8.55 -4.77 -21.11
N THR A 29 8.29 -4.09 -22.21
CA THR A 29 8.69 -2.69 -22.41
C THR A 29 7.45 -1.82 -22.48
N VAL A 30 7.38 -0.81 -21.61
CA VAL A 30 6.36 0.23 -21.66
C VAL A 30 6.98 1.44 -22.35
N ARG A 31 6.37 1.90 -23.45
CA ARG A 31 6.84 3.04 -24.23
C ARG A 31 5.75 4.11 -24.29
N PHE A 32 6.13 5.36 -24.06
CA PHE A 32 5.27 6.52 -24.26
C PHE A 32 6.00 7.62 -25.01
N SER A 33 5.28 8.27 -25.92
CA SER A 33 5.79 9.41 -26.66
C SER A 33 4.85 10.59 -26.56
N ARG A 34 5.40 11.80 -26.49
CA ARG A 34 4.63 13.04 -26.55
C ARG A 34 5.47 14.17 -27.13
N VAL A 35 4.83 15.03 -27.92
CA VAL A 35 5.45 16.27 -28.41
C VAL A 35 5.39 17.33 -27.31
N VAL A 36 6.55 17.88 -26.96
CA VAL A 36 6.70 18.95 -25.98
C VAL A 36 7.15 20.20 -26.73
N ALA A 37 6.44 21.32 -26.50
CA ALA A 37 6.74 22.62 -27.11
C ALA A 37 7.95 23.27 -26.45
N MET A 38 9.13 22.68 -26.64
CA MET A 38 10.41 23.15 -26.15
C MET A 38 11.53 22.62 -27.05
N ASP A 39 12.59 23.39 -27.15
CA ASP A 39 13.77 23.03 -27.91
C ASP A 39 14.40 21.73 -27.42
N ARG A 40 14.96 20.97 -28.37
CA ARG A 40 15.55 19.66 -28.14
C ARG A 40 16.72 19.71 -27.17
N GLN A 41 17.59 20.72 -27.29
CA GLN A 41 18.76 20.85 -26.42
C GLN A 41 18.34 21.18 -25.00
N ARG A 42 17.33 22.04 -24.82
CA ARG A 42 16.80 22.32 -23.47
C ARG A 42 16.14 21.09 -22.83
N LEU A 43 15.40 20.31 -23.61
CA LEU A 43 14.83 19.04 -23.14
C LEU A 43 15.91 18.00 -22.81
N TRP A 44 17.00 17.96 -23.58
CA TRP A 44 18.16 17.14 -23.26
C TRP A 44 18.76 17.53 -21.91
N GLN A 45 18.97 18.82 -21.65
CA GLN A 45 19.50 19.30 -20.36
C GLN A 45 18.63 18.90 -19.15
N ALA A 46 17.33 18.67 -19.36
CA ALA A 46 16.41 18.21 -18.33
C ALA A 46 16.39 16.68 -18.16
N LEU A 47 16.35 15.94 -19.27
CA LEU A 47 16.19 14.48 -19.23
C LEU A 47 17.51 13.74 -19.05
N TRP A 48 18.62 14.29 -19.54
CA TRP A 48 19.94 13.75 -19.31
C TRP A 48 20.31 13.93 -17.84
N PRO A 49 20.61 12.85 -17.08
CA PRO A 49 20.84 12.99 -15.64
C PRO A 49 22.05 13.86 -15.26
N LEU A 50 23.02 14.04 -16.15
CA LEU A 50 24.15 14.95 -15.97
C LEU A 50 23.92 16.34 -16.63
N GLY A 51 22.71 16.60 -17.11
CA GLY A 51 22.33 17.88 -17.69
C GLY A 51 22.11 18.96 -16.62
N SER A 52 22.19 20.22 -17.04
CA SER A 52 22.05 21.39 -16.15
C SER A 52 20.68 21.53 -15.50
N ASP A 53 19.64 20.94 -16.08
CA ASP A 53 18.25 20.97 -15.57
C ASP A 53 17.80 19.58 -15.05
N ALA A 54 18.70 18.64 -14.77
CA ALA A 54 18.34 17.27 -14.34
C ALA A 54 17.43 17.21 -13.11
N GLY A 55 17.43 18.27 -12.28
CA GLY A 55 16.54 18.44 -11.13
C GLY A 55 15.11 18.92 -11.45
N TRP A 56 14.72 19.07 -12.72
CA TRP A 56 13.40 19.61 -13.13
C TRP A 56 12.19 18.91 -12.51
N SER A 57 12.31 17.61 -12.22
CA SER A 57 11.26 16.78 -11.63
C SER A 57 11.27 16.82 -10.09
N GLY A 58 12.27 17.48 -9.49
CA GLY A 58 12.58 17.40 -8.07
C GLY A 58 13.03 16.01 -7.61
N GLU A 59 13.19 15.04 -8.51
CA GLU A 59 13.54 13.66 -8.17
C GLU A 59 15.05 13.46 -8.09
N ILE A 60 15.82 14.07 -8.99
CA ILE A 60 17.29 14.08 -8.94
C ILE A 60 17.73 15.31 -8.14
N LEU A 61 18.47 15.09 -7.05
CA LEU A 61 19.07 16.15 -6.23
C LEU A 61 20.43 16.57 -6.77
N SER A 62 21.23 15.60 -7.20
CA SER A 62 22.53 15.83 -7.84
C SER A 62 22.93 14.59 -8.62
N ALA A 63 23.75 14.76 -9.66
CA ALA A 63 24.37 13.65 -10.37
C ALA A 63 25.82 14.01 -10.72
N GLN A 64 26.71 13.03 -10.63
CA GLN A 64 28.14 13.20 -10.90
C GLN A 64 28.66 11.99 -11.69
N PRO A 65 29.45 12.19 -12.76
CA PRO A 65 30.13 11.08 -13.41
C PRO A 65 31.13 10.45 -12.43
N LEU A 66 31.24 9.12 -12.45
CA LEU A 66 32.19 8.36 -11.64
C LEU A 66 33.40 7.90 -12.45
N ASP A 67 33.21 7.63 -13.72
CA ASP A 67 34.24 7.17 -14.64
C ASP A 67 34.00 7.67 -16.07
N GLU A 68 34.96 7.42 -16.95
CA GLU A 68 34.86 7.70 -18.38
C GLU A 68 34.04 6.64 -19.14
N GLU A 69 33.67 5.53 -18.48
CA GLU A 69 32.89 4.42 -19.05
C GLU A 69 31.37 4.67 -19.02
N GLY A 70 30.95 5.89 -18.70
CA GLY A 70 29.55 6.29 -18.68
C GLY A 70 28.81 5.90 -17.40
N VAL A 71 29.50 5.64 -16.29
CA VAL A 71 28.86 5.43 -14.99
C VAL A 71 28.70 6.76 -14.26
N ALA A 72 27.52 6.98 -13.67
CA ALA A 72 27.28 8.11 -12.79
C ALA A 72 26.69 7.71 -11.45
N ARG A 73 26.99 8.54 -10.45
CA ARG A 73 26.34 8.56 -9.15
C ARG A 73 25.20 9.56 -9.19
N ILE A 74 23.98 9.11 -8.89
CA ILE A 74 22.77 9.92 -8.88
C ILE A 74 22.20 9.91 -7.45
N MET A 75 22.05 11.09 -6.87
CA MET A 75 21.37 11.28 -5.59
C MET A 75 19.90 11.60 -5.84
N LEU A 76 19.01 10.77 -5.30
CA LEU A 76 17.57 10.87 -5.48
C LEU A 76 16.89 11.46 -4.24
N SER A 77 15.81 12.21 -4.45
CA SER A 77 15.03 12.87 -3.40
C SER A 77 14.24 11.92 -2.49
N TRP A 78 14.14 10.65 -2.88
CA TRP A 78 13.55 9.58 -2.08
C TRP A 78 14.50 9.18 -0.96
N GLU A 79 13.94 8.87 0.20
CA GLU A 79 14.72 8.51 1.38
C GLU A 79 14.88 6.98 1.46
N GLY A 80 16.10 6.53 1.73
CA GLY A 80 16.40 5.16 2.13
C GLY A 80 15.94 4.88 3.56
N ARG A 81 16.16 3.66 4.02
CA ARG A 81 15.75 3.22 5.37
C ARG A 81 16.34 4.08 6.50
N ASP A 82 17.53 4.64 6.26
CA ASP A 82 18.29 5.50 7.17
C ASP A 82 17.83 6.96 7.14
N GLY A 83 16.77 7.27 6.37
CA GLY A 83 16.26 8.63 6.19
C GLY A 83 17.14 9.51 5.30
N LYS A 84 18.21 8.97 4.70
CA LYS A 84 19.08 9.71 3.78
C LYS A 84 18.59 9.58 2.34
N PRO A 85 18.88 10.54 1.46
CA PRO A 85 18.64 10.42 0.03
C PRO A 85 19.20 9.12 -0.55
N ILE A 86 18.43 8.44 -1.40
CA ILE A 86 18.86 7.22 -2.08
C ILE A 86 19.99 7.58 -3.04
N GLU A 87 21.11 6.88 -2.92
CA GLU A 87 22.19 6.93 -3.88
C GLU A 87 22.01 5.79 -4.87
N ARG A 88 22.06 6.12 -6.16
CA ARG A 88 21.98 5.18 -7.27
C ARG A 88 23.22 5.29 -8.13
N ARG A 89 23.83 4.15 -8.45
CA ARG A 89 24.84 4.05 -9.50
C ARG A 89 24.20 3.50 -10.76
N ALA A 90 24.33 4.25 -11.84
CA ALA A 90 23.75 3.91 -13.13
C ALA A 90 24.80 3.97 -14.23
N ARG A 91 24.74 3.03 -15.16
CA ARG A 91 25.52 3.03 -16.40
C ARG A 91 24.68 3.62 -17.51
N PHE A 92 25.29 4.49 -18.30
CA PHE A 92 24.70 5.06 -19.50
C PHE A 92 25.34 4.46 -20.74
N GLU A 93 24.49 3.98 -21.65
CA GLU A 93 24.85 3.31 -22.90
C GLU A 93 24.16 4.03 -24.06
N ASP A 94 24.64 3.81 -25.29
CA ASP A 94 24.06 4.37 -26.51
C ASP A 94 23.84 5.90 -26.48
N VAL A 95 24.70 6.62 -25.75
CA VAL A 95 24.57 8.07 -25.55
C VAL A 95 24.88 8.79 -26.86
N VAL A 96 23.87 9.46 -27.41
CA VAL A 96 24.00 10.42 -28.51
C VAL A 96 23.53 11.75 -27.98
N GLU A 97 24.46 12.66 -27.78
CA GLU A 97 24.20 13.96 -27.15
C GLU A 97 23.06 14.72 -27.85
N GLY A 98 22.15 15.27 -27.06
CA GLY A 98 20.97 15.98 -27.55
C GLY A 98 19.88 15.09 -28.14
N SER A 99 20.06 13.75 -28.18
CA SER A 99 19.18 12.85 -28.91
C SER A 99 18.70 11.65 -28.10
N ARG A 100 19.60 10.76 -27.64
CA ARG A 100 19.19 9.54 -26.94
C ARG A 100 20.19 9.05 -25.92
N PHE A 101 19.72 8.28 -24.96
CA PHE A 101 20.54 7.48 -24.08
C PHE A 101 19.76 6.28 -23.54
N THR A 102 20.47 5.23 -23.16
CA THR A 102 19.96 4.11 -22.37
C THR A 102 20.59 4.16 -20.98
N MET A 103 19.81 3.94 -19.94
CA MET A 103 20.25 3.89 -18.55
C MET A 103 19.97 2.51 -17.96
N ARG A 104 20.99 1.92 -17.34
CA ARG A 104 20.91 0.70 -16.54
C ARG A 104 21.27 1.01 -15.10
N VAL A 105 20.48 0.50 -14.16
CA VAL A 105 20.79 0.65 -12.73
C VAL A 105 21.72 -0.50 -12.33
N ILE A 106 22.95 -0.16 -11.93
CA ILE A 106 23.91 -1.15 -11.43
C ILE A 106 23.54 -1.52 -10.00
N GLU A 107 23.34 -0.51 -9.16
CA GLU A 107 22.97 -0.66 -7.76
C GLU A 107 22.32 0.62 -7.21
N ASP A 108 21.54 0.50 -6.15
CA ASP A 108 21.17 1.65 -5.32
C ASP A 108 21.21 1.31 -3.83
N THR A 109 21.12 2.30 -2.95
CA THR A 109 21.23 2.08 -1.50
C THR A 109 19.95 1.51 -0.86
N ALA A 110 18.85 1.37 -1.62
CA ALA A 110 17.55 0.99 -1.07
C ALA A 110 17.17 -0.47 -1.41
N LEU A 111 17.36 -0.88 -2.65
CA LEU A 111 16.90 -2.15 -3.19
C LEU A 111 18.07 -3.07 -3.54
N ASP A 112 17.85 -4.38 -3.41
CA ASP A 112 18.83 -5.38 -3.80
C ASP A 112 19.09 -5.33 -5.31
N GLY A 113 20.33 -5.56 -5.73
CA GLY A 113 20.72 -5.51 -7.15
C GLY A 113 19.90 -6.46 -8.05
N SER A 114 19.40 -7.57 -7.50
CA SER A 114 18.51 -8.48 -8.23
C SER A 114 17.19 -7.83 -8.68
N PHE A 115 16.74 -6.79 -7.99
CA PHE A 115 15.56 -6.01 -8.40
C PHE A 115 15.80 -5.26 -9.71
N TRP A 116 17.02 -4.76 -9.90
CA TRP A 116 17.40 -3.94 -11.06
C TRP A 116 17.89 -4.76 -12.26
N LYS A 117 18.08 -6.07 -12.10
CA LYS A 117 18.69 -6.96 -13.10
C LYS A 117 18.12 -6.82 -14.51
N ASP A 118 16.79 -6.83 -14.63
CA ASP A 118 16.09 -6.75 -15.92
C ASP A 118 15.67 -5.31 -16.26
N TYR A 119 15.91 -4.36 -15.36
CA TYR A 119 15.48 -2.98 -15.48
C TYR A 119 16.33 -2.18 -16.47
N GLY A 120 15.69 -1.41 -17.34
CA GLY A 120 16.36 -0.46 -18.22
C GLY A 120 15.44 0.67 -18.62
N GLU A 121 16.00 1.88 -18.73
CA GLU A 121 15.29 3.05 -19.22
C GLU A 121 15.94 3.59 -20.48
N THR A 122 15.14 4.09 -21.42
CA THR A 122 15.64 4.76 -22.62
C THR A 122 14.88 6.07 -22.79
N ALA A 123 15.59 7.13 -23.12
CA ALA A 123 15.02 8.39 -23.54
C ALA A 123 15.46 8.70 -24.96
N GLU A 124 14.52 9.10 -25.81
CA GLU A 124 14.78 9.54 -27.19
C GLU A 124 14.10 10.89 -27.44
N LEU A 125 14.82 11.79 -28.10
CA LEU A 125 14.42 13.14 -28.42
C LEU A 125 14.58 13.38 -29.92
N VAL A 126 13.48 13.62 -30.60
CA VAL A 126 13.45 13.89 -32.04
C VAL A 126 12.78 15.23 -32.27
N SER A 127 13.46 16.17 -32.94
CA SER A 127 12.85 17.45 -33.32
C SER A 127 11.65 17.20 -34.23
N GLU A 128 10.51 17.82 -33.93
CA GLU A 128 9.28 17.66 -34.69
C GLU A 128 8.50 18.98 -34.73
N GLY A 129 8.50 19.62 -35.90
CA GLY A 129 7.88 20.93 -36.09
C GLY A 129 8.51 21.98 -35.16
N SER A 130 7.66 22.70 -34.42
CA SER A 130 8.07 23.71 -33.44
C SER A 130 8.38 23.15 -32.04
N GLY A 131 8.43 21.83 -31.88
CA GLY A 131 8.72 21.18 -30.61
C GLY A 131 9.62 19.95 -30.77
N THR A 132 9.65 19.14 -29.72
CA THR A 132 10.45 17.93 -29.67
C THR A 132 9.58 16.77 -29.22
N ARG A 133 9.60 15.67 -29.98
CA ARG A 133 9.03 14.39 -29.56
C ARG A 133 9.93 13.75 -28.54
N VAL A 134 9.44 13.67 -27.31
CA VAL A 134 10.06 12.94 -26.22
C VAL A 134 9.46 11.54 -26.17
N THR A 135 10.29 10.52 -26.26
CA THR A 135 9.91 9.13 -26.07
C THR A 135 10.64 8.57 -24.87
N LEU A 136 9.89 8.09 -23.89
CA LEU A 136 10.43 7.36 -22.75
C LEU A 136 10.03 5.90 -22.86
N SER A 137 10.99 5.01 -22.67
CA SER A 137 10.79 3.56 -22.63
C SER A 137 11.34 3.01 -21.33
N ARG A 138 10.60 2.10 -20.68
CA ARG A 138 11.08 1.34 -19.51
C ARG A 138 10.85 -0.14 -19.74
N THR A 139 11.92 -0.92 -19.65
CA THR A 139 11.90 -2.38 -19.74
C THR A 139 12.15 -2.97 -18.37
N ASP A 140 11.35 -3.95 -17.99
CA ASP A 140 11.50 -4.66 -16.71
C ASP A 140 10.82 -6.03 -16.80
N ARG A 141 11.06 -6.89 -15.81
CA ARG A 141 10.36 -8.16 -15.64
C ARG A 141 9.16 -8.00 -14.72
N TYR A 142 7.96 -8.20 -15.27
CA TYR A 142 6.71 -7.98 -14.54
C TYR A 142 6.13 -9.29 -14.02
N ARG A 143 5.71 -9.27 -12.75
CA ARG A 143 4.83 -10.27 -12.12
C ARG A 143 3.57 -9.53 -11.68
N GLY A 144 2.42 -9.94 -12.20
CA GLY A 144 1.16 -9.25 -11.99
C GLY A 144 0.90 -8.11 -12.98
N VAL A 145 -0.36 -7.98 -13.41
CA VAL A 145 -0.82 -6.87 -14.25
C VAL A 145 -0.78 -5.53 -13.51
N ALA A 146 -0.94 -5.52 -12.18
CA ALA A 146 -0.98 -4.29 -11.39
C ALA A 146 0.31 -3.46 -11.49
N PHE A 147 1.49 -4.10 -11.42
CA PHE A 147 2.76 -3.39 -11.52
C PHE A 147 3.01 -2.83 -12.93
N LEU A 148 2.56 -3.54 -13.97
CA LEU A 148 2.62 -3.07 -15.36
C LEU A 148 1.71 -1.86 -15.57
N VAL A 149 0.47 -1.92 -15.06
CA VAL A 149 -0.49 -0.80 -15.11
C VAL A 149 0.04 0.40 -14.32
N PHE A 150 0.61 0.17 -13.13
CA PHE A 150 1.27 1.21 -12.36
C PHE A 150 2.39 1.88 -13.17
N ARG A 151 3.27 1.08 -13.81
CA ARG A 151 4.34 1.61 -14.67
C ARG A 151 3.80 2.48 -15.80
N TYR A 152 2.73 2.01 -16.44
CA TYR A 152 2.05 2.73 -17.51
C TYR A 152 1.58 4.12 -17.04
N PHE A 153 0.86 4.20 -15.93
CA PHE A 153 0.38 5.47 -15.41
C PHE A 153 1.51 6.37 -14.85
N ALA A 154 2.55 5.78 -14.26
CA ALA A 154 3.71 6.51 -13.77
C ALA A 154 4.43 7.26 -14.90
N MET A 155 4.71 6.58 -16.02
CA MET A 155 5.36 7.18 -17.19
C MET A 155 4.50 8.26 -17.85
N ARG A 156 3.19 8.03 -17.97
CA ARG A 156 2.25 9.04 -18.49
C ARG A 156 2.24 10.30 -17.63
N ARG A 157 2.31 10.15 -16.30
CA ARG A 157 2.36 11.25 -15.35
C ARG A 157 3.68 12.02 -15.46
N GLU A 158 4.80 11.32 -15.63
CA GLU A 158 6.13 11.90 -15.82
C GLU A 158 6.19 12.80 -17.07
N LEU A 159 5.77 12.30 -18.23
CA LEU A 159 5.67 13.13 -19.45
C LEU A 159 4.72 14.32 -19.29
N SER A 160 3.64 14.18 -18.53
CA SER A 160 2.72 15.28 -18.24
C SER A 160 3.31 16.30 -17.25
N LYS A 161 4.23 15.90 -16.37
CA LYS A 161 5.03 16.83 -15.56
C LYS A 161 6.04 17.56 -16.44
N LEU A 162 6.76 16.84 -17.30
CA LEU A 162 7.74 17.42 -18.23
C LEU A 162 7.10 18.48 -19.12
N GLN A 163 5.94 18.20 -19.70
CA GLN A 163 5.21 19.15 -20.54
C GLN A 163 4.77 20.40 -19.76
N ARG A 164 4.40 20.27 -18.49
CA ARG A 164 4.06 21.43 -17.65
C ARG A 164 5.30 22.24 -17.30
N TRP A 165 6.36 21.57 -16.85
CA TRP A 165 7.64 22.21 -16.56
C TRP A 165 8.19 22.96 -17.79
N ALA A 166 8.11 22.36 -18.98
CA ALA A 166 8.48 23.00 -20.24
C ALA A 166 7.74 24.31 -20.52
N ARG A 167 6.48 24.43 -20.05
CA ARG A 167 5.65 25.63 -20.25
C ARG A 167 5.83 26.67 -19.16
N THR A 168 6.06 26.25 -17.91
CA THR A 168 6.00 27.14 -16.75
C THR A 168 7.36 27.36 -16.08
N GLY A 169 8.37 26.56 -16.41
CA GLY A 169 9.66 26.52 -15.71
C GLY A 169 9.60 26.00 -14.27
N GLN A 170 8.40 25.68 -13.76
CA GLN A 170 8.18 25.35 -12.34
C GLN A 170 7.79 23.90 -12.13
N TYR A 171 8.48 23.26 -11.19
CA TYR A 171 8.06 21.96 -10.65
C TYR A 171 6.92 22.13 -9.64
N ARG A 172 5.86 21.33 -9.77
CA ARG A 172 4.80 21.22 -8.76
C ARG A 172 4.79 19.81 -8.18
N LYS A 173 5.04 19.71 -6.88
CA LYS A 173 4.95 18.47 -6.11
C LYS A 173 3.48 18.10 -5.88
N GLY A 174 3.16 16.81 -5.97
CA GLY A 174 1.81 16.28 -5.72
C GLY A 174 0.89 16.28 -6.94
N GLY A 175 -0.15 15.44 -6.88
CA GLY A 175 -1.18 15.32 -7.91
C GLY A 175 -2.57 15.60 -7.34
N TRP A 176 -3.56 15.85 -8.21
CA TRP A 176 -4.96 16.04 -7.81
C TRP A 176 -5.49 14.88 -6.96
N PHE A 177 -5.00 13.66 -7.19
CA PHE A 177 -5.36 12.47 -6.41
C PHE A 177 -4.99 12.58 -4.93
N GLU A 178 -3.90 13.25 -4.55
CA GLU A 178 -3.44 13.32 -3.16
C GLU A 178 -4.02 14.52 -2.40
N HIS A 179 -4.82 15.37 -3.07
CA HIS A 179 -5.38 16.56 -2.46
C HIS A 179 -6.48 16.20 -1.44
N PRO A 180 -6.53 16.84 -0.24
CA PRO A 180 -7.51 16.49 0.80
C PRO A 180 -8.97 16.50 0.33
N LEU A 181 -9.36 17.49 -0.49
CA LEU A 181 -10.71 17.52 -1.07
C LEU A 181 -11.01 16.31 -1.97
N SER A 182 -10.05 15.89 -2.79
CA SER A 182 -10.20 14.70 -3.64
C SER A 182 -10.30 13.43 -2.80
N GLN A 183 -9.56 13.37 -1.70
CA GLN A 183 -9.60 12.26 -0.74
C GLN A 183 -10.97 12.13 -0.07
N VAL A 184 -11.57 13.25 0.36
CA VAL A 184 -12.95 13.27 0.86
C VAL A 184 -13.93 12.85 -0.25
N GLY A 185 -13.75 13.37 -1.46
CA GLY A 185 -14.56 12.96 -2.62
C GLY A 185 -14.49 11.45 -2.90
N PHE A 186 -13.31 10.84 -2.83
CA PHE A 186 -13.13 9.40 -3.00
C PHE A 186 -13.74 8.58 -1.86
N ALA A 187 -13.68 9.07 -0.62
CA ALA A 187 -14.34 8.43 0.51
C ALA A 187 -15.88 8.44 0.33
N VAL A 188 -16.46 9.60 -0.02
CA VAL A 188 -17.90 9.71 -0.31
C VAL A 188 -18.31 8.80 -1.46
N LEU A 189 -17.56 8.82 -2.56
CA LEU A 189 -17.80 7.94 -3.70
C LEU A 189 -17.77 6.46 -3.29
N SER A 190 -16.85 6.07 -2.41
CA SER A 190 -16.75 4.69 -1.93
C SER A 190 -17.95 4.26 -1.10
N ALA A 191 -18.42 5.14 -0.19
CA ALA A 191 -19.63 4.88 0.57
C ALA A 191 -20.85 4.73 -0.36
N LEU A 192 -20.96 5.58 -1.40
CA LEU A 192 -22.04 5.49 -2.39
C LEU A 192 -21.98 4.21 -3.23
N ILE A 193 -20.78 3.73 -3.58
CA ILE A 193 -20.62 2.46 -4.30
C ILE A 193 -20.94 1.26 -3.39
N LEU A 194 -20.64 1.34 -2.09
CA LEU A 194 -20.96 0.29 -1.12
C LEU A 194 -22.46 0.25 -0.76
N TRP A 195 -23.17 1.36 -0.88
CA TRP A 195 -24.57 1.47 -0.46
C TRP A 195 -25.50 0.40 -1.07
N PRO A 196 -25.49 0.10 -2.38
CA PRO A 196 -26.31 -0.97 -2.95
C PRO A 196 -26.05 -2.35 -2.35
N PHE A 197 -24.82 -2.63 -1.88
CA PHE A 197 -24.47 -3.93 -1.27
C PHE A 197 -25.08 -4.12 0.12
N PHE A 198 -25.41 -3.02 0.81
CA PHE A 198 -26.06 -3.05 2.13
C PHE A 198 -27.58 -2.80 2.05
N GLY A 199 -28.15 -2.85 0.86
CA GLY A 199 -29.54 -2.49 0.61
C GLY A 199 -29.68 -0.98 0.40
N PHE A 200 -30.33 -0.58 -0.68
CA PHE A 200 -30.50 0.81 -1.12
C PHE A 200 -31.50 1.60 -0.24
N HIS A 201 -31.30 1.56 1.08
CA HIS A 201 -32.09 2.23 2.11
C HIS A 201 -31.17 3.00 3.07
N LEU A 202 -31.74 3.86 3.92
CA LEU A 202 -30.98 4.75 4.80
C LEU A 202 -30.03 3.99 5.75
N GLY A 203 -30.49 2.86 6.32
CA GLY A 203 -29.64 2.00 7.15
C GLY A 203 -28.43 1.41 6.41
N GLY A 204 -28.59 1.05 5.13
CA GLY A 204 -27.50 0.54 4.30
C GLY A 204 -26.49 1.64 3.95
N LEU A 205 -26.97 2.87 3.73
CA LEU A 205 -26.10 4.03 3.56
C LEU A 205 -25.31 4.31 4.84
N ALA A 206 -25.95 4.24 6.01
CA ALA A 206 -25.29 4.40 7.29
C ALA A 206 -24.21 3.34 7.51
N LEU A 207 -24.49 2.07 7.18
CA LEU A 207 -23.51 0.98 7.28
C LEU A 207 -22.34 1.16 6.30
N ALA A 208 -22.61 1.59 5.06
CA ALA A 208 -21.58 1.92 4.07
C ALA A 208 -20.67 3.06 4.55
N ALA A 209 -21.25 4.12 5.14
CA ALA A 209 -20.52 5.24 5.70
C ALA A 209 -19.70 4.84 6.93
N ILE A 210 -20.27 4.01 7.83
CA ILE A 210 -19.56 3.42 8.97
C ILE A 210 -18.36 2.62 8.47
N LEU A 211 -18.55 1.69 7.54
CA LEU A 211 -17.46 0.85 7.04
C LEU A 211 -16.35 1.69 6.39
N THR A 212 -16.72 2.69 5.58
CA THR A 212 -15.75 3.62 4.97
C THR A 212 -14.96 4.38 6.04
N SER A 213 -15.62 4.81 7.12
CA SER A 213 -14.99 5.50 8.25
C SER A 213 -14.07 4.58 9.05
N VAL A 214 -14.46 3.32 9.23
CA VAL A 214 -13.65 2.28 9.90
C VAL A 214 -12.36 2.01 9.12
N VAL A 215 -12.44 1.86 7.79
CA VAL A 215 -11.26 1.72 6.92
C VAL A 215 -10.37 2.95 7.07
N ALA A 216 -10.94 4.16 7.04
CA ALA A 216 -10.15 5.38 7.21
C ALA A 216 -9.47 5.47 8.59
N LEU A 217 -10.15 5.05 9.65
CA LEU A 217 -9.60 5.02 11.01
C LEU A 217 -8.45 4.02 11.15
N HIS A 218 -8.56 2.86 10.49
CA HIS A 218 -7.50 1.86 10.45
C HIS A 218 -6.24 2.41 9.77
N GLU A 219 -6.39 3.00 8.59
CA GLU A 219 -5.28 3.60 7.85
C GLU A 219 -4.68 4.82 8.57
N LEU A 220 -5.50 5.56 9.31
CA LEU A 220 -5.02 6.62 10.21
C LEU A 220 -4.10 6.05 11.30
N GLY A 221 -4.39 4.86 11.80
CA GLY A 221 -3.52 4.12 12.72
C GLY A 221 -2.14 3.85 12.14
N HIS A 222 -2.07 3.33 10.90
CA HIS A 222 -0.80 3.17 10.19
C HIS A 222 -0.09 4.51 9.98
N MET A 223 -0.82 5.55 9.56
CA MET A 223 -0.25 6.88 9.34
C MET A 223 0.34 7.47 10.62
N ALA A 224 -0.38 7.35 11.74
CA ALA A 224 0.10 7.76 13.06
C ALA A 224 1.38 7.01 13.43
N ALA A 225 1.41 5.68 13.24
CA ALA A 225 2.58 4.87 13.51
C ALA A 225 3.79 5.28 12.64
N PHE A 226 3.59 5.48 11.34
CA PHE A 226 4.63 5.98 10.44
C PHE A 226 5.20 7.33 10.93
N ARG A 227 4.34 8.25 11.38
CA ARG A 227 4.77 9.55 11.90
C ARG A 227 5.58 9.40 13.19
N LEU A 228 5.14 8.53 14.10
CA LEU A 228 5.84 8.21 15.35
C LEU A 228 7.20 7.55 15.11
N THR A 229 7.35 6.75 14.05
CA THR A 229 8.64 6.12 13.68
C THR A 229 9.51 7.01 12.77
N GLY A 230 9.14 8.29 12.61
CA GLY A 230 9.97 9.29 11.93
C GLY A 230 9.77 9.40 10.42
N HIS A 231 8.73 8.80 9.83
CA HIS A 231 8.40 8.99 8.42
C HIS A 231 7.77 10.38 8.19
N ARG A 232 8.60 11.40 7.98
CA ARG A 232 8.18 12.81 7.81
C ARG A 232 7.22 13.04 6.63
N ARG A 233 7.29 12.19 5.60
CA ARG A 233 6.49 12.27 4.37
C ARG A 233 5.39 11.20 4.31
N ALA A 234 5.02 10.61 5.45
CA ALA A 234 3.93 9.66 5.52
C ALA A 234 2.61 10.29 5.06
N ARG A 235 1.87 9.58 4.21
CA ARG A 235 0.60 10.05 3.65
C ARG A 235 -0.37 8.90 3.52
N MET A 236 -1.65 9.21 3.59
CA MET A 236 -2.73 8.28 3.35
C MET A 236 -3.42 8.67 2.04
N ILE A 237 -3.73 7.67 1.21
CA ILE A 237 -4.49 7.84 -0.03
C ILE A 237 -5.65 6.85 -0.01
N PHE A 238 -6.86 7.38 -0.09
CA PHE A 238 -8.11 6.68 -0.28
C PHE A 238 -8.32 6.42 -1.77
N ILE A 239 -8.50 5.15 -2.11
CA ILE A 239 -8.77 4.69 -3.47
C ILE A 239 -10.19 4.11 -3.47
N PRO A 240 -11.08 4.59 -4.35
CA PRO A 240 -12.43 4.04 -4.44
C PRO A 240 -12.43 2.53 -4.61
N LEU A 241 -13.32 1.84 -3.89
CA LEU A 241 -13.47 0.37 -3.82
C LEU A 241 -12.32 -0.40 -3.17
N LEU A 242 -11.08 0.03 -3.36
CA LEU A 242 -9.89 -0.64 -2.83
C LEU A 242 -9.66 -0.31 -1.34
N GLY A 243 -10.17 0.82 -0.85
CA GLY A 243 -10.00 1.29 0.51
C GLY A 243 -8.89 2.34 0.62
N GLY A 244 -8.44 2.63 1.84
CA GLY A 244 -7.30 3.51 2.06
C GLY A 244 -5.98 2.75 2.01
N ILE A 245 -4.91 3.46 1.68
CA ILE A 245 -3.53 2.96 1.73
C ILE A 245 -2.68 4.01 2.43
N ALA A 246 -2.12 3.66 3.58
CA ALA A 246 -1.07 4.41 4.24
C ALA A 246 0.30 4.11 3.61
N ILE A 247 1.01 5.16 3.20
CA ILE A 247 2.31 5.07 2.54
C ILE A 247 3.34 5.80 3.40
N GLY A 248 4.33 5.05 3.87
CA GLY A 248 5.50 5.59 4.55
C GLY A 248 6.35 6.50 3.64
N GLY A 249 7.05 7.46 4.26
CA GLY A 249 7.97 8.37 3.55
C GLY A 249 9.29 7.72 3.10
N ARG A 250 9.70 6.63 3.75
CA ARG A 250 10.89 5.82 3.49
C ARG A 250 10.60 4.33 3.70
N PRO A 251 11.45 3.40 3.23
CA PRO A 251 11.41 2.01 3.65
C PRO A 251 11.59 1.84 5.16
N TYR A 252 11.09 0.74 5.71
CA TYR A 252 11.28 0.37 7.11
C TYR A 252 12.76 0.14 7.44
N ASN A 253 13.17 0.51 8.65
CA ASN A 253 14.54 0.34 9.15
C ASN A 253 14.69 -0.96 9.97
N SER A 254 13.71 -1.27 10.83
CA SER A 254 13.77 -2.41 11.75
C SER A 254 12.55 -3.31 11.68
N ARG A 255 12.71 -4.56 12.15
CA ARG A 255 11.58 -5.50 12.31
C ARG A 255 10.55 -4.99 13.33
N PHE A 256 11.00 -4.26 14.36
CA PHE A 256 10.10 -3.58 15.30
C PHE A 256 9.22 -2.56 14.57
N GLU A 257 9.81 -1.72 13.73
CA GLU A 257 9.07 -0.69 12.99
C GLU A 257 7.97 -1.30 12.11
N VAL A 258 8.29 -2.38 11.39
CA VAL A 258 7.30 -3.12 10.59
C VAL A 258 6.17 -3.66 11.47
N ALA A 259 6.51 -4.30 12.59
CA ALA A 259 5.51 -4.91 13.46
C ALA A 259 4.63 -3.87 14.15
N PHE A 260 5.23 -2.77 14.62
CA PHE A 260 4.51 -1.67 15.24
C PHE A 260 3.56 -0.98 14.25
N VAL A 261 4.04 -0.62 13.06
CA VAL A 261 3.20 0.03 12.05
C VAL A 261 2.06 -0.88 11.62
N ALA A 262 2.31 -2.16 11.34
CA ALA A 262 1.26 -3.12 11.00
C ALA A 262 0.24 -3.26 12.14
N LEU A 263 0.69 -3.43 13.38
CA LEU A 263 -0.21 -3.57 14.52
C LEU A 263 -1.09 -2.33 14.75
N MET A 264 -0.56 -1.13 14.52
CA MET A 264 -1.24 0.12 14.82
C MET A 264 -2.46 0.41 13.95
N GLY A 265 -2.62 -0.24 12.78
CA GLY A 265 -3.87 -0.15 12.03
C GLY A 265 -5.06 -0.62 12.87
N ALA A 266 -4.97 -1.84 13.41
CA ALA A 266 -5.93 -2.39 14.36
C ALA A 266 -5.80 -1.82 15.78
N GLY A 267 -4.57 -1.50 16.21
CA GLY A 267 -4.29 -1.04 17.57
C GLY A 267 -4.87 0.35 17.86
N PHE A 268 -4.81 1.27 16.90
CA PHE A 268 -5.34 2.62 17.07
C PHE A 268 -6.86 2.61 17.30
N SER A 269 -7.57 1.80 16.51
CA SER A 269 -9.02 1.67 16.60
C SER A 269 -9.49 0.83 17.80
N ALA A 270 -8.61 0.00 18.39
CA ALA A 270 -8.94 -0.78 19.58
C ALA A 270 -9.32 0.10 20.78
N PHE A 271 -8.67 1.26 20.95
CA PHE A 271 -9.03 2.20 22.02
C PHE A 271 -10.45 2.77 21.87
N LEU A 272 -10.98 2.82 20.65
CA LEU A 272 -12.32 3.34 20.37
C LEU A 272 -13.41 2.33 20.75
N VAL A 273 -13.14 1.02 20.65
CA VAL A 273 -14.14 -0.04 20.88
C VAL A 273 -14.82 0.07 22.25
N PRO A 274 -14.13 0.08 23.40
CA PRO A 274 -14.80 0.17 24.69
C PRO A 274 -15.56 1.49 24.89
N ILE A 275 -15.06 2.59 24.30
CA ILE A 275 -15.70 3.92 24.37
C ILE A 275 -17.05 3.90 23.62
N VAL A 276 -17.08 3.34 22.41
CA VAL A 276 -18.30 3.25 21.60
C VAL A 276 -19.31 2.28 22.21
N ILE A 277 -18.83 1.19 22.81
CA ILE A 277 -19.68 0.27 23.58
C ILE A 277 -20.34 1.00 24.75
N ALA A 278 -19.56 1.70 25.57
CA ALA A 278 -20.10 2.46 26.70
C ALA A 278 -21.12 3.52 26.25
N ALA A 279 -20.83 4.24 25.16
CA ALA A 279 -21.74 5.21 24.58
C ALA A 279 -23.05 4.58 24.07
N SER A 280 -22.97 3.39 23.46
CA SER A 280 -24.15 2.65 22.99
C SER A 280 -25.04 2.22 24.15
N VAL A 281 -24.45 1.67 25.22
CA VAL A 281 -25.17 1.27 26.43
C VAL A 281 -25.85 2.48 27.09
N LEU A 282 -25.14 3.60 27.22
CA LEU A 282 -25.70 4.83 27.77
C LEU A 282 -26.88 5.33 26.93
N ALA A 283 -26.72 5.41 25.60
CA ALA A 283 -27.80 5.82 24.70
C ALA A 283 -29.02 4.89 24.79
N GLY A 284 -28.80 3.59 24.98
CA GLY A 284 -29.87 2.60 25.18
C GLY A 284 -30.64 2.84 26.48
N ASN A 285 -29.91 3.09 27.57
CA ASN A 285 -30.49 3.35 28.89
C ASN A 285 -31.31 4.65 28.93
N GLU A 286 -30.87 5.69 28.21
CA GLU A 286 -31.58 6.96 28.05
C GLU A 286 -32.76 6.89 27.04
N GLY A 287 -33.06 5.71 26.49
CA GLY A 287 -34.18 5.50 25.58
C GLY A 287 -33.90 5.84 24.10
N HIS A 288 -32.69 6.26 23.75
CA HIS A 288 -32.28 6.55 22.38
C HIS A 288 -31.90 5.28 21.59
N LYS A 289 -32.87 4.38 21.39
CA LYS A 289 -32.68 3.06 20.76
C LYS A 289 -31.98 3.10 19.40
N ALA A 290 -32.34 4.05 18.53
CA ALA A 290 -31.73 4.18 17.21
C ALA A 290 -30.24 4.58 17.28
N ALA A 291 -29.88 5.49 18.18
CA ALA A 291 -28.49 5.88 18.40
C ALA A 291 -27.69 4.73 19.02
N ALA A 292 -28.27 4.00 19.98
CA ALA A 292 -27.66 2.81 20.57
C ALA A 292 -27.35 1.75 19.51
N ALA A 293 -28.30 1.45 18.62
CA ALA A 293 -28.11 0.49 17.52
C ALA A 293 -27.04 0.96 16.51
N LEU A 294 -27.01 2.26 16.17
CA LEU A 294 -25.97 2.81 15.28
C LEU A 294 -24.57 2.72 15.89
N LEU A 295 -24.43 3.01 17.19
CA LEU A 295 -23.18 2.87 17.92
C LEU A 295 -22.78 1.40 18.05
N ALA A 296 -23.75 0.49 18.26
CA ALA A 296 -23.48 -0.94 18.29
C ALA A 296 -22.98 -1.45 16.93
N ALA A 297 -23.60 -1.00 15.84
CA ALA A 297 -23.13 -1.28 14.48
C ALA A 297 -21.73 -0.72 14.22
N LEU A 298 -21.44 0.51 14.68
CA LEU A 298 -20.10 1.09 14.60
C LEU A 298 -19.06 0.25 15.35
N ALA A 299 -19.33 -0.11 16.62
CA ALA A 299 -18.43 -0.94 17.41
C ALA A 299 -18.21 -2.31 16.74
N GLY A 300 -19.28 -2.94 16.25
CA GLY A 300 -19.21 -4.22 15.52
C GLY A 300 -18.38 -4.12 14.25
N CYS A 301 -18.56 -3.07 13.44
CA CYS A 301 -17.77 -2.86 12.22
C CYS A 301 -16.30 -2.55 12.52
N VAL A 302 -16.01 -1.69 13.49
CA VAL A 302 -14.62 -1.43 13.96
C VAL A 302 -13.99 -2.76 14.38
N ALA A 303 -14.66 -3.51 15.24
CA ALA A 303 -14.15 -4.75 15.79
C ALA A 303 -13.91 -5.82 14.70
N LEU A 304 -14.91 -6.06 13.86
CA LEU A 304 -14.86 -7.08 12.82
C LEU A 304 -13.81 -6.77 11.75
N PHE A 305 -13.73 -5.52 11.27
CA PHE A 305 -12.76 -5.13 10.26
C PHE A 305 -11.33 -5.28 10.77
N ASN A 306 -11.07 -4.82 12.01
CA ASN A 306 -9.72 -4.83 12.55
C ASN A 306 -9.26 -6.24 12.96
N ILE A 307 -10.14 -7.06 13.54
CA ILE A 307 -9.76 -8.45 13.85
C ILE A 307 -9.57 -9.30 12.58
N ALA A 308 -10.31 -9.02 11.50
CA ALA A 308 -10.08 -9.66 10.21
C ALA A 308 -8.69 -9.29 9.64
N ASN A 309 -8.23 -8.04 9.80
CA ASN A 309 -6.87 -7.63 9.42
C ASN A 309 -5.78 -8.21 10.33
N LEU A 310 -6.13 -8.72 11.50
CA LEU A 310 -5.20 -9.47 12.36
C LEU A 310 -5.12 -10.97 12.04
N VAL A 311 -5.91 -11.47 11.09
CA VAL A 311 -5.77 -12.84 10.61
C VAL A 311 -4.35 -13.03 10.02
N PRO A 312 -3.68 -14.17 10.28
CA PRO A 312 -2.28 -14.38 9.90
C PRO A 312 -2.08 -14.71 8.41
N VAL A 313 -2.62 -13.85 7.54
CA VAL A 313 -2.39 -13.86 6.08
C VAL A 313 -1.19 -12.99 5.77
N TRP A 314 -0.36 -13.39 4.79
CA TRP A 314 0.90 -12.70 4.50
C TRP A 314 0.79 -11.18 4.32
N LYS A 315 -0.23 -10.70 3.59
CA LYS A 315 -0.46 -9.27 3.35
C LYS A 315 -1.19 -8.55 4.48
N PHE A 316 -1.89 -9.28 5.34
CA PHE A 316 -2.64 -8.69 6.45
C PHE A 316 -1.72 -8.34 7.61
N ASP A 317 -2.14 -7.40 8.44
CA ASP A 317 -1.33 -6.86 9.53
C ASP A 317 -0.92 -7.94 10.52
N GLY A 318 -1.83 -8.83 10.92
CA GLY A 318 -1.51 -9.92 11.84
C GLY A 318 -0.39 -10.81 11.32
N GLY A 319 -0.44 -11.16 10.03
CA GLY A 319 0.63 -11.91 9.39
C GLY A 319 1.94 -11.11 9.30
N GLN A 320 1.87 -9.81 9.04
CA GLN A 320 3.05 -8.93 9.04
C GLN A 320 3.71 -8.88 10.42
N VAL A 321 2.93 -8.71 11.49
CA VAL A 321 3.38 -8.69 12.88
C VAL A 321 4.04 -10.02 13.25
N LEU A 322 3.35 -11.15 13.04
CA LEU A 322 3.86 -12.47 13.42
C LEU A 322 5.22 -12.77 12.79
N ARG A 323 5.44 -12.41 11.52
CA ARG A 323 6.73 -12.61 10.84
C ARG A 323 7.89 -11.85 11.48
N GLN A 324 7.62 -10.74 12.14
CA GLN A 324 8.67 -9.95 12.78
C GLN A 324 8.99 -10.47 14.18
N ILE A 325 7.98 -10.93 14.92
CA ILE A 325 8.14 -11.38 16.30
C ILE A 325 8.51 -12.86 16.42
N CYS A 326 8.13 -13.72 15.46
CA CYS A 326 8.43 -15.15 15.51
C CYS A 326 9.86 -15.43 15.01
N PRO A 327 10.73 -16.09 15.80
CA PRO A 327 12.15 -16.26 15.46
C PRO A 327 12.42 -17.29 14.36
N GLY A 328 11.46 -18.17 14.04
CA GLY A 328 11.64 -19.23 13.06
C GLY A 328 10.32 -19.76 12.50
N PRO A 329 10.39 -20.58 11.43
CA PRO A 329 9.22 -21.03 10.67
C PRO A 329 8.25 -21.87 11.51
N VAL A 330 8.76 -22.70 12.43
CA VAL A 330 7.90 -23.54 13.30
C VAL A 330 7.09 -22.67 14.26
N VAL A 331 7.75 -21.72 14.95
CA VAL A 331 7.06 -20.81 15.88
C VAL A 331 6.07 -19.92 15.13
N LEU A 332 6.43 -19.45 13.93
CA LEU A 332 5.54 -18.68 13.07
C LEU A 332 4.31 -19.50 12.66
N ALA A 333 4.49 -20.76 12.26
CA ALA A 333 3.40 -21.65 11.87
C ALA A 333 2.46 -21.94 13.05
N LEU A 334 3.00 -22.24 14.23
CA LEU A 334 2.22 -22.44 15.45
C LEU A 334 1.45 -21.18 15.84
N ALA A 335 2.11 -20.02 15.90
CA ALA A 335 1.45 -18.76 16.24
C ALA A 335 0.35 -18.39 15.23
N SER A 336 0.61 -18.60 13.93
CA SER A 336 -0.38 -18.36 12.88
C SER A 336 -1.56 -19.32 13.00
N PHE A 337 -1.31 -20.60 13.25
CA PHE A 337 -2.38 -21.58 13.45
C PHE A 337 -3.22 -21.21 14.68
N SER A 338 -2.60 -20.91 15.83
CA SER A 338 -3.29 -20.50 17.05
C SER A 338 -4.14 -19.25 16.85
N LEU A 339 -3.61 -18.21 16.18
CA LEU A 339 -4.33 -16.96 15.94
C LEU A 339 -5.52 -17.17 15.00
N LEU A 340 -5.34 -17.96 13.93
CA LEU A 340 -6.44 -18.32 13.02
C LEU A 340 -7.51 -19.16 13.73
N SER A 341 -7.12 -20.15 14.53
CA SER A 341 -8.05 -20.95 15.33
C SER A 341 -8.83 -20.10 16.32
N ALA A 342 -8.18 -19.15 16.99
CA ALA A 342 -8.84 -18.20 17.88
C ALA A 342 -9.86 -17.32 17.14
N PHE A 343 -9.51 -16.85 15.95
CA PHE A 343 -10.42 -16.07 15.09
C PHE A 343 -11.64 -16.89 14.68
N LEU A 344 -11.45 -18.15 14.26
CA LEU A 344 -12.56 -19.03 13.89
C LEU A 344 -13.44 -19.39 15.08
N ALA A 345 -12.84 -19.65 16.25
CA ALA A 345 -13.57 -19.92 17.48
C ALA A 345 -14.41 -18.70 17.94
N LEU A 346 -13.87 -17.49 17.76
CA LEU A 346 -14.60 -16.25 18.00
C LEU A 346 -15.79 -16.12 17.04
N GLY A 347 -15.58 -16.37 15.75
CA GLY A 347 -16.65 -16.37 14.76
C GLY A 347 -17.76 -17.38 15.09
N TRP A 348 -17.39 -18.58 15.55
CA TRP A 348 -18.37 -19.58 15.99
C TRP A 348 -19.18 -19.07 17.20
N ARG A 349 -18.52 -18.47 18.19
CA ARG A 349 -19.20 -17.85 19.35
C ARG A 349 -20.08 -16.65 18.98
N ALA A 350 -19.73 -15.92 17.92
CA ALA A 350 -20.54 -14.82 17.40
C ALA A 350 -21.76 -15.30 16.58
N GLY A 351 -21.95 -16.62 16.42
CA GLY A 351 -23.12 -17.20 15.76
C GLY A 351 -22.94 -17.54 14.27
N PHE A 352 -21.72 -17.44 13.72
CA PHE A 352 -21.47 -17.83 12.34
C PHE A 352 -21.53 -19.37 12.17
N SER A 353 -22.07 -19.82 11.05
CA SER A 353 -22.18 -21.25 10.74
C SER A 353 -20.81 -21.90 10.51
N SER A 354 -20.68 -23.18 10.90
CA SER A 354 -19.43 -23.92 10.72
C SER A 354 -18.97 -23.98 9.25
N GLY A 355 -19.93 -24.09 8.32
CA GLY A 355 -19.62 -24.08 6.88
C GLY A 355 -19.02 -22.76 6.40
N PHE A 356 -19.56 -21.62 6.88
CA PHE A 356 -19.01 -20.30 6.57
C PHE A 356 -17.59 -20.13 7.14
N LEU A 357 -17.38 -20.55 8.39
CA LEU A 357 -16.08 -20.44 9.06
C LEU A 357 -15.00 -21.31 8.40
N LEU A 358 -15.34 -22.54 8.01
CA LEU A 358 -14.44 -23.39 7.24
C LEU A 358 -14.09 -22.78 5.88
N ALA A 359 -15.08 -22.24 5.17
CA ALA A 359 -14.82 -21.55 3.90
C ALA A 359 -13.92 -20.32 4.08
N ALA A 360 -14.18 -19.48 5.10
CA ALA A 360 -13.35 -18.33 5.41
C ALA A 360 -11.91 -18.72 5.77
N GLY A 361 -11.73 -19.73 6.63
CA GLY A 361 -10.42 -20.26 6.99
C GLY A 361 -9.64 -20.81 5.79
N ALA A 362 -10.32 -21.52 4.88
CA ALA A 362 -9.72 -22.00 3.64
C ALA A 362 -9.30 -20.84 2.72
N VAL A 363 -10.15 -19.84 2.53
CA VAL A 363 -9.84 -18.65 1.72
C VAL A 363 -8.63 -17.90 2.30
N PHE A 364 -8.59 -17.65 3.60
CA PHE A 364 -7.43 -16.99 4.23
C PHE A 364 -6.15 -17.80 4.09
N SER A 365 -6.22 -19.12 4.22
CA SER A 365 -5.06 -20.00 4.04
C SER A 365 -4.53 -19.95 2.61
N ILE A 366 -5.42 -20.03 1.61
CA ILE A 366 -5.06 -19.93 0.19
C ILE A 366 -4.47 -18.55 -0.11
N LEU A 367 -5.09 -17.46 0.36
CA LEU A 367 -4.58 -16.10 0.19
C LEU A 367 -3.19 -15.95 0.81
N SER A 368 -2.95 -16.55 1.98
CA SER A 368 -1.64 -16.52 2.62
C SER A 368 -0.58 -17.14 1.72
N LEU A 369 -0.85 -18.32 1.15
CA LEU A 369 0.04 -19.02 0.21
C LEU A 369 0.27 -18.25 -1.10
N LEU A 370 -0.79 -17.71 -1.70
CA LEU A 370 -0.71 -16.96 -2.97
C LEU A 370 0.12 -15.68 -2.84
N THR A 371 0.16 -15.08 -1.66
CA THR A 371 0.81 -13.78 -1.46
C THR A 371 2.22 -13.89 -0.88
N VAL A 372 2.70 -15.09 -0.53
CA VAL A 372 4.09 -15.34 -0.10
C VAL A 372 5.08 -14.85 -1.16
N GLY A 373 6.14 -14.17 -0.72
CA GLY A 373 7.24 -13.77 -1.61
C GLY A 373 6.91 -12.64 -2.59
N SER A 374 5.73 -12.03 -2.50
CA SER A 374 5.35 -10.83 -3.29
C SER A 374 5.96 -9.52 -2.77
N GLY A 375 6.91 -9.59 -1.84
CA GLY A 375 7.63 -8.43 -1.30
C GLY A 375 8.84 -8.08 -2.18
N VAL A 376 9.20 -6.80 -2.23
CA VAL A 376 10.45 -6.35 -2.84
C VAL A 376 11.58 -6.57 -1.84
N LYS A 377 12.69 -7.18 -2.29
CA LYS A 377 13.85 -7.48 -1.45
C LYS A 377 14.66 -6.18 -1.20
N PRO A 378 14.78 -5.71 0.06
CA PRO A 378 15.65 -4.58 0.38
C PRO A 378 17.12 -4.95 0.19
N ARG A 379 18.00 -3.96 -0.03
CA ARG A 379 19.45 -4.19 -0.15
C ARG A 379 20.06 -4.82 1.10
N HIS A 380 19.60 -4.38 2.26
CA HIS A 380 20.09 -4.83 3.56
C HIS A 380 18.93 -5.38 4.38
N GLU A 381 19.19 -6.42 5.17
CA GLU A 381 18.20 -6.95 6.11
C GLU A 381 17.80 -5.89 7.14
N LEU A 382 16.54 -5.94 7.56
CA LEU A 382 16.00 -5.08 8.61
C LEU A 382 16.73 -5.35 9.92
N GLU A 383 16.93 -4.30 10.72
CA GLU A 383 17.47 -4.44 12.07
C GLU A 383 16.62 -5.43 12.89
N PRO A 384 17.25 -6.37 13.61
CA PRO A 384 16.54 -7.39 14.36
C PRO A 384 15.71 -6.75 15.47
N ILE A 385 14.59 -7.38 15.80
CA ILE A 385 13.76 -6.95 16.94
C ILE A 385 14.41 -7.40 18.25
N GLY A 386 14.51 -6.48 19.21
CA GLY A 386 14.98 -6.80 20.57
C GLY A 386 14.03 -7.77 21.28
N THR A 387 14.56 -8.50 22.27
CA THR A 387 13.76 -9.50 23.02
C THR A 387 12.60 -8.85 23.76
N VAL A 388 12.81 -7.70 24.40
CA VAL A 388 11.76 -6.97 25.13
C VAL A 388 10.69 -6.47 24.15
N ASP A 389 11.10 -5.81 23.07
CA ASP A 389 10.20 -5.29 22.04
C ASP A 389 9.33 -6.39 21.43
N ARG A 390 9.91 -7.58 21.23
CA ARG A 390 9.19 -8.75 20.74
C ARG A 390 8.05 -9.13 21.69
N PHE A 391 8.30 -9.20 23.00
CA PHE A 391 7.27 -9.51 23.98
C PHE A 391 6.22 -8.39 24.10
N VAL A 392 6.64 -7.13 24.01
CA VAL A 392 5.72 -5.97 24.00
C VAL A 392 4.77 -6.05 22.80
N ILE A 393 5.29 -6.26 21.59
CA ILE A 393 4.46 -6.39 20.39
C ILE A 393 3.57 -7.63 20.44
N ALA A 394 4.08 -8.76 20.96
CA ALA A 394 3.26 -9.97 21.14
C ALA A 394 2.11 -9.74 22.12
N GLY A 395 2.37 -9.12 23.27
CA GLY A 395 1.35 -8.74 24.25
C GLY A 395 0.33 -7.75 23.68
N ALA A 396 0.80 -6.75 22.93
CA ALA A 396 -0.06 -5.79 22.26
C ALA A 396 -0.93 -6.43 21.18
N LEU A 397 -0.40 -7.37 20.38
CA LEU A 397 -1.19 -8.15 19.41
C LEU A 397 -2.30 -8.91 20.11
N LEU A 398 -2.01 -9.61 21.21
CA LEU A 398 -3.01 -10.36 21.98
C LEU A 398 -4.07 -9.43 22.59
N ALA A 399 -3.67 -8.28 23.13
CA ALA A 399 -4.59 -7.30 23.71
C ALA A 399 -5.52 -6.70 22.65
N VAL A 400 -4.97 -6.26 21.51
CA VAL A 400 -5.74 -5.71 20.39
C VAL A 400 -6.70 -6.76 19.83
N PHE A 401 -6.22 -8.00 19.66
CA PHE A 401 -7.06 -9.11 19.24
C PHE A 401 -8.21 -9.38 20.23
N ALA A 402 -7.94 -9.37 21.53
CA ALA A 402 -8.94 -9.58 22.56
C ALA A 402 -9.97 -8.44 22.61
N ILE A 403 -9.54 -7.18 22.54
CA ILE A 403 -10.44 -6.00 22.54
C ILE A 403 -11.42 -6.08 21.37
N HIS A 404 -10.93 -6.30 20.15
CA HIS A 404 -11.79 -6.45 18.99
C HIS A 404 -12.62 -7.73 19.08
N GLY A 405 -12.09 -8.82 19.63
CA GLY A 405 -12.85 -10.04 19.87
C GLY A 405 -14.06 -9.82 20.77
N CYS A 406 -13.86 -9.16 21.92
CA CYS A 406 -14.93 -8.74 22.81
C CYS A 406 -15.92 -7.80 22.12
N GLY A 407 -15.43 -6.86 21.31
CA GLY A 407 -16.27 -5.95 20.52
C GLY A 407 -17.19 -6.68 19.54
N VAL A 408 -16.68 -7.70 18.83
CA VAL A 408 -17.49 -8.53 17.92
C VAL A 408 -18.56 -9.28 18.70
N LEU A 409 -18.19 -9.97 19.79
CA LEU A 409 -19.14 -10.75 20.60
C LEU A 409 -20.23 -9.88 21.23
N TRP A 410 -19.85 -8.72 21.75
CA TRP A 410 -20.79 -7.77 22.31
C TRP A 410 -21.74 -7.24 21.23
N ALA A 411 -21.21 -6.81 20.07
CA ALA A 411 -22.05 -6.30 18.99
C ALA A 411 -22.99 -7.36 18.43
N SER A 412 -22.54 -8.62 18.30
CA SER A 412 -23.41 -9.73 17.88
C SER A 412 -24.55 -9.96 18.86
N ALA A 413 -24.31 -9.83 20.16
CA ALA A 413 -25.35 -10.00 21.17
C ALA A 413 -26.36 -8.84 21.25
N GLN A 414 -26.03 -7.68 20.66
CA GLN A 414 -26.93 -6.50 20.63
C GLN A 414 -27.72 -6.38 19.32
N LEU A 415 -27.17 -6.91 18.22
CA LEU A 415 -27.70 -6.71 16.86
C LEU A 415 -28.41 -7.94 16.28
N ILE A 416 -28.18 -9.12 16.87
CA ILE A 416 -28.86 -10.39 16.56
C ILE A 416 -29.84 -10.66 17.69
#